data_AF-B4GQE7-F1
#
_entry.id   AF-B4GQE7-F1
#
_cell.length_a   1.000
_cell.length_b   1.000
_cell.length_c   1.000
_cell.angle_alpha   90.00
_cell.angle_beta   90.00
_cell.angle_gamma   90.00
#
_symmetry.space_group_name_H-M   'P 1'
#
loop_
_entity.id
_entity.type
_entity.pdbx_description
1 polymer ?
#
loop_
_entity_poly.entity_id
_entity_poly.type
_entity_poly.pdbx_seq_one_letter_code
_entity_poly.pdbx_strand_id
1 'polypeptide(L)'
;PPSYLPLLADIDECQDPAIAARCVENAECCNLPSHFLCKCNDGYEGDGEVLCTDVDECRNPQACPPNAQCINTPGNYTCACPEGFVGADPYKDCQDVDECTYPNVCGPGAICTNLAGSYRCDCPPGYDGDGRADQGCVDQDECARSPCGRNANCLNNDGSFRCLCPDGYSGDPMHGCEVKPAAQRVEDICVSMVGLIIALVITALLALVAVAVAVSCWLMAYRRRPKTIAPLPHPPEFPNPLFSNPDAVPEPTPDYIS
;
A
#
# COMPACT_ATOMS: atom_id res chain seq x y z
N PRO A 1 -10.00 55.95 -82.68
CA PRO A 1 -9.41 55.47 -81.41
C PRO A 1 -9.82 56.36 -80.25
N PRO A 2 -10.66 55.92 -79.29
CA PRO A 2 -10.88 56.69 -78.10
C PRO A 2 -9.66 56.55 -77.19
N SER A 3 -9.07 57.69 -76.87
CA SER A 3 -8.02 57.88 -75.87
C SER A 3 -8.53 57.47 -74.49
N TYR A 4 -7.98 56.39 -73.94
CA TYR A 4 -8.10 56.09 -72.51
C TYR A 4 -7.38 57.22 -71.74
N LEU A 5 -8.14 58.04 -71.04
CA LEU A 5 -7.60 58.85 -69.94
C LEU A 5 -6.98 57.87 -68.92
N PRO A 6 -5.79 58.14 -68.38
CA PRO A 6 -5.28 57.33 -67.28
C PRO A 6 -6.25 57.50 -66.12
N LEU A 7 -6.74 56.40 -65.56
CA LEU A 7 -7.41 56.45 -64.26
C LEU A 7 -6.46 57.22 -63.33
N LEU A 8 -6.98 58.26 -62.68
CA LEU A 8 -6.27 58.92 -61.59
C LEU A 8 -5.81 57.83 -60.63
N ALA A 9 -4.49 57.67 -60.53
CA ALA A 9 -3.91 56.77 -59.56
C ALA A 9 -4.25 57.30 -58.18
N ASP A 10 -4.67 56.39 -57.31
CA ASP A 10 -4.89 56.66 -55.90
C ASP A 10 -3.62 57.22 -55.27
N ILE A 11 -3.77 58.20 -54.39
CA ILE A 11 -2.64 58.76 -53.65
C ILE A 11 -2.43 57.90 -52.41
N ASP A 12 -1.26 57.28 -52.28
CA ASP A 12 -0.94 56.50 -51.07
C ASP A 12 -0.63 57.45 -49.92
N GLU A 13 -1.62 57.76 -49.09
CA GLU A 13 -1.44 58.69 -47.97
C GLU A 13 -0.54 58.11 -46.87
N CYS A 14 -0.36 56.79 -46.83
CA CYS A 14 0.52 56.13 -45.85
C CYS A 14 2.01 56.28 -46.18
N GLN A 15 2.36 56.76 -47.38
CA GLN A 15 3.73 57.18 -47.69
C GLN A 15 4.08 58.57 -47.15
N ASP A 16 3.09 59.38 -46.76
CA ASP A 16 3.32 60.68 -46.14
C ASP A 16 3.49 60.50 -44.61
N PRO A 17 4.67 60.78 -44.05
CA PRO A 17 4.90 60.63 -42.62
C PRO A 17 3.98 61.48 -41.75
N ALA A 18 3.52 62.64 -42.24
CA ALA A 18 2.61 63.51 -41.49
C ALA A 18 1.19 62.95 -41.43
N ILE A 19 0.77 62.19 -42.45
CA ILE A 19 -0.54 61.52 -42.47
C ILE A 19 -0.46 60.19 -41.73
N ALA A 20 0.59 59.39 -41.96
CA ALA A 20 0.80 58.13 -41.23
C ALA A 20 0.93 58.34 -39.71
N ALA A 21 1.54 59.46 -39.28
CA ALA A 21 1.64 59.81 -37.85
C ALA A 21 0.30 60.23 -37.20
N ARG A 22 -0.79 60.32 -37.96
CA ARG A 22 -2.14 60.51 -37.40
C ARG A 22 -2.70 59.22 -36.78
N CYS A 23 -2.18 58.06 -37.17
CA CYS A 23 -2.54 56.80 -36.54
C CYS A 23 -1.91 56.70 -35.15
N VAL A 24 -2.70 56.25 -34.18
CA VAL A 24 -2.26 56.13 -32.78
C VAL A 24 -1.36 54.91 -32.58
N GLU A 25 -0.77 54.79 -31.39
CA GLU A 25 0.01 53.60 -31.02
C GLU A 25 -0.83 52.33 -31.15
N ASN A 26 -0.22 51.26 -31.67
CA ASN A 26 -0.87 50.00 -32.02
C ASN A 26 -1.93 50.11 -33.14
N ALA A 27 -1.79 51.09 -34.04
CA ALA A 27 -2.55 51.17 -35.29
C ALA A 27 -1.63 51.21 -36.52
N GLU A 28 -2.10 50.64 -37.62
CA GLU A 28 -1.46 50.66 -38.94
C GLU A 28 -2.26 51.55 -39.90
N CYS A 29 -1.54 52.36 -40.67
CA CYS A 29 -2.13 53.14 -41.75
C CYS A 29 -2.43 52.22 -42.94
N CYS A 30 -3.70 52.17 -43.33
CA CYS A 30 -4.18 51.43 -44.50
C CYS A 30 -4.58 52.40 -45.60
N ASN A 31 -3.86 52.38 -46.73
CA ASN A 31 -4.25 53.14 -47.91
C ASN A 31 -5.47 52.48 -48.58
N LEU A 32 -6.52 53.26 -48.84
CA LEU A 32 -7.75 52.81 -49.48
C LEU A 32 -8.05 53.71 -50.69
N PRO A 33 -8.84 53.24 -51.67
CA PRO A 33 -9.23 54.11 -52.77
C PRO A 33 -9.90 55.39 -52.25
N SER A 34 -9.33 56.55 -52.60
CA SER A 34 -9.79 57.90 -52.25
C SER A 34 -9.58 58.36 -50.80
N HIS A 35 -9.08 57.53 -49.89
CA HIS A 35 -8.85 57.90 -48.48
C HIS A 35 -7.92 56.90 -47.78
N PHE A 36 -7.47 57.24 -46.57
CA PHE A 36 -6.80 56.29 -45.70
C PHE A 36 -7.65 55.97 -44.47
N LEU A 37 -7.31 54.87 -43.80
CA LEU A 37 -7.88 54.49 -42.52
C LEU A 37 -6.75 54.04 -41.58
N CYS A 38 -6.80 54.47 -40.33
CA CYS A 38 -6.00 53.86 -39.27
C CYS A 38 -6.74 52.64 -38.71
N LYS A 39 -6.21 51.44 -38.95
CA LYS A 39 -6.74 50.18 -38.43
C LYS A 39 -5.92 49.78 -37.21
N CYS A 40 -6.54 49.46 -36.08
CA CYS A 40 -5.81 48.85 -34.97
C CYS A 40 -5.10 47.56 -35.43
N ASN A 41 -3.90 47.34 -34.89
CA ASN A 41 -3.13 46.13 -35.11
C ASN A 41 -3.93 44.91 -34.62
N ASP A 42 -3.62 43.73 -35.15
CA ASP A 42 -4.26 42.50 -34.68
C ASP A 42 -4.04 42.30 -33.17
N GLY A 43 -5.09 41.92 -32.45
CA GLY A 43 -5.10 41.86 -30.97
C GLY A 43 -5.46 43.17 -30.27
N TYR A 44 -5.76 44.25 -31.02
CA TYR A 44 -6.21 45.52 -30.46
C TYR A 44 -7.59 45.91 -31.02
N GLU A 45 -8.40 46.59 -30.19
CA GLU A 45 -9.72 47.12 -30.54
C GLU A 45 -9.83 48.61 -30.26
N GLY A 46 -10.71 49.30 -31.00
CA GLY A 46 -10.95 50.73 -30.84
C GLY A 46 -10.95 51.49 -32.17
N ASP A 47 -10.56 52.76 -32.11
CA ASP A 47 -10.46 53.66 -33.26
C ASP A 47 -8.98 54.01 -33.48
N GLY A 48 -8.44 53.65 -34.64
CA GLY A 48 -7.01 53.82 -34.94
C GLY A 48 -6.54 55.28 -35.08
N GLU A 49 -7.45 56.26 -35.11
CA GLU A 49 -7.10 57.70 -35.02
C GLU A 49 -7.22 58.26 -33.60
N VAL A 50 -7.86 57.52 -32.67
CA VAL A 50 -8.17 58.02 -31.31
C VAL A 50 -7.49 57.19 -30.22
N LEU A 51 -7.73 55.88 -30.21
CA LEU A 51 -7.19 54.95 -29.23
C LEU A 51 -7.39 53.49 -29.71
N CYS A 52 -6.30 52.73 -29.72
CA CYS A 52 -6.33 51.27 -29.80
C CYS A 52 -5.96 50.70 -28.43
N THR A 53 -6.87 49.91 -27.85
CA THR A 53 -6.65 49.19 -26.60
C THR A 53 -6.49 47.71 -26.86
N ASP A 54 -5.63 47.08 -26.07
CA ASP A 54 -5.43 45.64 -26.08
C ASP A 54 -6.74 44.89 -25.84
N VAL A 55 -7.02 43.88 -26.67
CA VAL A 55 -8.17 42.99 -26.49
C VAL A 55 -7.83 42.00 -25.40
N ASP A 56 -8.64 41.96 -24.34
CA ASP A 56 -8.46 40.99 -23.27
C ASP A 56 -9.15 39.67 -23.63
N GLU A 57 -8.44 38.76 -24.32
CA GLU A 57 -9.02 37.49 -24.76
C GLU A 57 -9.41 36.60 -23.58
N CYS A 58 -8.81 36.79 -22.40
CA CYS A 58 -9.13 36.05 -21.18
C CYS A 58 -10.52 36.36 -20.61
N ARG A 59 -11.20 37.41 -21.12
CA ARG A 59 -12.64 37.61 -20.85
C ARG A 59 -13.51 36.56 -21.51
N ASN A 60 -13.01 35.89 -22.54
CA ASN A 60 -13.66 34.74 -23.13
C ASN A 60 -13.28 33.47 -22.33
N PRO A 61 -14.22 32.82 -21.63
CA PRO A 61 -13.93 31.61 -20.87
C PRO A 61 -13.52 30.42 -21.74
N GLN A 62 -13.64 30.52 -23.07
CA GLN A 62 -13.20 29.51 -24.04
C GLN A 62 -11.83 29.82 -24.66
N ALA A 63 -11.15 30.90 -24.26
CA ALA A 63 -9.83 31.25 -24.79
C ALA A 63 -8.78 30.16 -24.51
N CYS A 64 -8.85 29.54 -23.34
CA CYS A 64 -8.00 28.42 -22.94
C CYS A 64 -8.83 27.16 -22.63
N PRO A 65 -8.24 25.95 -22.73
CA PRO A 65 -8.93 24.72 -22.35
C PRO A 65 -9.23 24.67 -20.85
N PRO A 66 -10.11 23.74 -20.40
CA PRO A 66 -10.36 23.53 -18.98
C PRO A 66 -9.07 23.33 -18.18
N ASN A 67 -9.04 23.84 -16.95
CA ASN A 67 -7.90 23.79 -16.02
C ASN A 67 -6.63 24.55 -16.46
N ALA A 68 -6.61 25.18 -17.64
CA ALA A 68 -5.54 26.09 -18.01
C ALA A 68 -5.81 27.51 -17.50
N GLN A 69 -4.75 28.21 -17.12
CA GLN A 69 -4.77 29.61 -16.77
C GLN A 69 -4.56 30.47 -18.02
N CYS A 70 -5.49 31.39 -18.28
CA CYS A 70 -5.33 32.40 -19.32
C CYS A 70 -4.57 33.62 -18.79
N ILE A 71 -3.60 34.10 -19.56
CA ILE A 71 -2.78 35.27 -19.25
C ILE A 71 -2.85 36.20 -20.46
N ASN A 72 -3.49 37.35 -20.29
CA ASN A 72 -3.59 38.38 -21.32
C ASN A 72 -2.23 39.08 -21.52
N THR A 73 -1.85 39.35 -22.75
CA THR A 73 -0.58 40.00 -23.12
C THR A 73 -0.81 41.06 -24.19
N PRO A 74 0.02 42.11 -24.31
CA PRO A 74 -0.20 43.12 -25.35
C PRO A 74 -0.23 42.51 -26.76
N GLY A 75 -1.39 42.57 -27.41
CA GLY A 75 -1.68 42.07 -28.75
C GLY A 75 -1.95 40.56 -28.86
N ASN A 76 -2.04 39.81 -27.76
CA ASN A 76 -2.31 38.37 -27.76
C ASN A 76 -2.63 37.82 -26.35
N TYR A 77 -2.77 36.51 -26.21
CA TYR A 77 -2.85 35.83 -24.93
C TYR A 77 -2.02 34.55 -24.90
N THR A 78 -1.73 34.11 -23.69
CA THR A 78 -1.07 32.82 -23.45
C THR A 78 -1.87 31.96 -22.49
N CYS A 79 -1.89 30.65 -22.76
CA CYS A 79 -2.40 29.66 -21.84
C CYS A 79 -1.24 28.97 -21.14
N ALA A 80 -1.38 28.71 -19.84
CA ALA A 80 -0.40 27.96 -19.06
C ALA A 80 -1.13 26.95 -18.17
N CYS A 81 -0.55 25.75 -17.99
CA CYS A 81 -1.03 24.85 -16.96
C CYS A 81 -0.58 25.40 -15.59
N PRO A 82 -1.51 25.59 -14.63
CA PRO A 82 -1.16 26.04 -13.29
C PRO A 82 -0.35 24.96 -12.54
N GLU A 83 0.18 25.32 -11.37
CA GLU A 83 0.89 24.37 -10.51
C GLU A 83 -0.01 23.17 -10.16
N GLY A 84 0.57 21.97 -10.17
CA GLY A 84 -0.18 20.71 -10.00
C GLY A 84 -0.85 20.19 -11.27
N PHE A 85 -0.74 20.90 -12.41
CA PHE A 85 -1.25 20.44 -13.70
C PHE A 85 -0.14 20.27 -14.73
N VAL A 86 -0.34 19.33 -15.66
CA VAL A 86 0.58 19.02 -16.76
C VAL A 86 -0.17 18.86 -18.07
N GLY A 87 0.51 19.22 -19.16
CA GLY A 87 -0.01 19.10 -20.51
C GLY A 87 1.10 19.27 -21.53
N ALA A 88 1.01 18.56 -22.67
CA ALA A 88 1.98 18.72 -23.75
C ALA A 88 1.83 20.08 -24.47
N ASP A 89 0.61 20.62 -24.47
CA ASP A 89 0.26 21.89 -25.08
C ASP A 89 -0.83 22.58 -24.22
N PRO A 90 -0.49 23.66 -23.50
CA PRO A 90 -1.42 24.39 -22.63
C PRO A 90 -2.64 24.98 -23.35
N TYR A 91 -2.60 25.09 -24.68
CA TYR A 91 -3.75 25.53 -25.49
C TYR A 91 -4.73 24.39 -25.82
N LYS A 92 -4.37 23.14 -25.54
CA LYS A 92 -5.20 21.96 -25.83
C LYS A 92 -5.61 21.22 -24.57
N ASP A 93 -4.69 21.05 -23.63
CA ASP A 93 -4.90 20.16 -22.50
C ASP A 93 -4.05 20.55 -21.28
N CYS A 94 -4.68 20.55 -20.12
CA CYS A 94 -4.04 20.63 -18.82
C CYS A 94 -4.76 19.64 -17.89
N GLN A 95 -4.07 18.57 -17.55
CA GLN A 95 -4.56 17.51 -16.68
C GLN A 95 -3.94 17.62 -15.31
N ASP A 96 -4.74 17.32 -14.31
CA ASP A 96 -4.30 17.22 -12.92
C ASP A 96 -3.22 16.15 -12.78
N VAL A 97 -2.14 16.47 -12.06
CA VAL A 97 -1.11 15.50 -11.73
C VAL A 97 -1.60 14.68 -10.55
N ASP A 98 -1.78 13.38 -10.73
CA ASP A 98 -2.06 12.51 -9.60
C ASP A 98 -0.79 12.25 -8.80
N GLU A 99 -0.52 13.09 -7.78
CA GLU A 99 0.69 12.93 -6.98
C GLU A 99 0.70 11.63 -6.19
N CYS A 100 -0.46 11.03 -5.89
CA CYS A 100 -0.56 9.76 -5.16
C CYS A 100 -0.03 8.55 -5.95
N THR A 101 0.23 8.71 -7.25
CA THR A 101 0.88 7.68 -8.07
C THR A 101 2.39 7.60 -7.84
N TYR A 102 3.01 8.66 -7.29
CA TYR A 102 4.43 8.67 -6.99
C TYR A 102 4.71 8.01 -5.63
N PRO A 103 5.83 7.28 -5.50
CA PRO A 103 6.20 6.67 -4.23
C PRO A 103 6.64 7.73 -3.21
N ASN A 104 6.36 7.47 -1.92
CA ASN A 104 6.79 8.29 -0.78
C ASN A 104 6.31 9.75 -0.77
N VAL A 105 5.21 10.05 -1.46
CA VAL A 105 4.56 11.37 -1.42
C VAL A 105 3.95 11.65 -0.04
N CYS A 106 3.30 10.63 0.52
CA CYS A 106 2.87 10.61 1.91
C CYS A 106 3.83 9.76 2.74
N GLY A 107 3.85 10.03 4.04
CA GLY A 107 4.62 9.27 5.02
C GLY A 107 4.06 7.88 5.29
N PRO A 108 4.81 7.06 6.03
CA PRO A 108 4.39 5.71 6.37
C PRO A 108 3.06 5.72 7.14
N GLY A 109 2.15 4.81 6.76
CA GLY A 109 0.84 4.68 7.39
C GLY A 109 -0.20 5.74 7.01
N ALA A 110 0.17 6.75 6.21
CA ALA A 110 -0.74 7.80 5.76
C ALA A 110 -1.55 7.38 4.52
N ILE A 111 -2.74 7.96 4.38
CA ILE A 111 -3.62 7.80 3.23
C ILE A 111 -3.45 9.00 2.30
N CYS A 112 -3.05 8.75 1.06
CA CYS A 112 -2.97 9.79 0.04
C CYS A 112 -4.34 9.99 -0.64
N THR A 113 -4.76 11.23 -0.79
CA THR A 113 -5.92 11.62 -1.62
C THR A 113 -5.49 12.66 -2.64
N ASN A 114 -5.67 12.35 -3.92
CA ASN A 114 -5.43 13.30 -5.00
C ASN A 114 -6.54 14.37 -5.05
N LEU A 115 -6.16 15.63 -5.29
CA LEU A 115 -7.05 16.80 -5.38
C LEU A 115 -6.71 17.59 -6.64
N ALA A 116 -7.64 18.39 -7.16
CA ALA A 116 -7.33 19.22 -8.32
C ALA A 116 -6.24 20.26 -7.98
N GLY A 117 -5.08 20.13 -8.62
CA GLY A 117 -3.88 20.96 -8.46
C GLY A 117 -3.03 20.64 -7.23
N SER A 118 -3.32 19.57 -6.49
CA SER A 118 -2.60 19.23 -5.26
C SER A 118 -2.94 17.83 -4.74
N TYR A 119 -2.39 17.49 -3.58
CA TYR A 119 -2.73 16.27 -2.86
C TYR A 119 -2.80 16.54 -1.36
N ARG A 120 -3.43 15.63 -0.65
CA ARG A 120 -3.39 15.60 0.82
C ARG A 120 -2.98 14.23 1.34
N CYS A 121 -2.29 14.24 2.46
CA CYS A 121 -1.93 13.06 3.22
C CYS A 121 -2.64 13.14 4.57
N ASP A 122 -3.49 12.17 4.87
CA ASP A 122 -4.25 12.12 6.11
C ASP A 122 -3.88 10.86 6.90
N CYS A 123 -3.82 10.98 8.22
CA CYS A 123 -3.69 9.81 9.07
C CYS A 123 -5.03 9.08 9.24
N PRO A 124 -5.03 7.74 9.21
CA PRO A 124 -6.23 6.97 9.50
C PRO A 124 -6.72 7.20 10.94
N PRO A 125 -7.99 6.91 11.24
CA PRO A 125 -8.52 7.00 12.60
C PRO A 125 -7.69 6.16 13.59
N GLY A 126 -7.43 6.70 14.79
CA GLY A 126 -6.56 6.08 15.79
C GLY A 126 -5.07 6.41 15.63
N TYR A 127 -4.71 7.27 14.67
CA TYR A 127 -3.33 7.72 14.46
C TYR A 127 -3.27 9.26 14.46
N ASP A 128 -2.18 9.78 15.01
CA ASP A 128 -1.82 11.19 15.02
C ASP A 128 -0.64 11.45 14.07
N GLY A 129 -0.55 12.67 13.53
CA GLY A 129 0.51 13.08 12.61
C GLY A 129 0.01 14.02 11.51
N ASP A 130 0.94 14.48 10.67
CA ASP A 130 0.63 15.28 9.47
C ASP A 130 0.58 14.42 8.19
N GLY A 131 0.80 13.11 8.32
CA GLY A 131 0.81 12.16 7.21
C GLY A 131 1.96 12.37 6.20
N ARG A 132 2.96 13.20 6.50
CA ARG A 132 4.06 13.53 5.58
C ARG A 132 5.27 12.62 5.76
N ALA A 133 6.15 12.64 4.75
CA ALA A 133 7.24 11.68 4.55
C ALA A 133 8.13 11.42 5.77
N ASP A 134 8.43 12.44 6.60
CA ASP A 134 9.43 12.33 7.66
C ASP A 134 8.96 11.56 8.89
N GLN A 135 7.71 11.76 9.32
CA GLN A 135 7.17 11.16 10.55
C GLN A 135 5.99 10.23 10.27
N GLY A 136 5.28 10.42 9.15
CA GLY A 136 4.10 9.66 8.78
C GLY A 136 2.99 9.75 9.83
N CYS A 137 2.37 8.61 10.10
CA CYS A 137 1.32 8.47 11.09
C CYS A 137 1.81 7.59 12.24
N VAL A 138 1.60 8.07 13.46
CA VAL A 138 1.93 7.35 14.69
C VAL A 138 0.66 6.98 15.42
N ASP A 139 0.64 5.80 16.00
CA ASP A 139 -0.46 5.33 16.83
C ASP A 139 -0.77 6.34 17.96
N GLN A 140 -2.04 6.68 18.12
CA GLN A 140 -2.48 7.58 19.17
C GLN A 140 -2.59 6.79 20.48
N ASP A 141 -1.81 7.17 21.50
CA ASP A 141 -1.97 6.57 22.83
C ASP A 141 -3.24 7.11 23.51
N GLU A 142 -4.38 6.47 23.29
CA GLU A 142 -5.63 6.89 23.93
C GLU A 142 -5.58 6.69 25.46
N CYS A 143 -4.74 5.76 25.95
CA CYS A 143 -4.58 5.49 27.38
C CYS A 143 -3.99 6.68 28.15
N ALA A 144 -3.27 7.58 27.49
CA ALA A 144 -2.78 8.82 28.09
C ALA A 144 -3.92 9.71 28.64
N ARG A 145 -5.15 9.57 28.11
CA ARG A 145 -6.34 10.31 28.58
C ARG A 145 -7.18 9.54 29.60
N SER A 146 -6.72 8.37 30.04
CA SER A 146 -7.46 7.49 30.98
C SER A 146 -8.93 7.27 30.55
N PRO A 147 -9.19 6.72 29.34
CA PRO A 147 -10.54 6.59 28.78
C PRO A 147 -11.36 5.46 29.42
N CYS A 148 -10.72 4.59 30.21
CA CYS A 148 -11.35 3.44 30.83
C CYS A 148 -12.17 3.78 32.08
N GLY A 149 -13.12 2.91 32.39
CA GLY A 149 -13.93 2.99 33.60
C GLY A 149 -13.13 2.76 34.88
N ARG A 150 -13.76 3.01 36.03
CA ARG A 150 -13.10 2.87 37.34
C ARG A 150 -12.60 1.43 37.55
N ASN A 151 -11.37 1.27 38.05
CA ASN A 151 -10.71 -0.03 38.29
C ASN A 151 -10.48 -0.90 37.03
N ALA A 152 -10.57 -0.32 35.82
CA ALA A 152 -10.17 -1.00 34.59
C ALA A 152 -8.74 -0.61 34.20
N ASN A 153 -8.01 -1.54 33.59
CA ASN A 153 -6.70 -1.28 32.99
C ASN A 153 -6.86 -0.89 31.52
N CYS A 154 -6.14 0.14 31.10
CA CYS A 154 -6.06 0.53 29.69
C CYS A 154 -4.87 -0.17 29.01
N LEU A 155 -5.10 -0.69 27.81
CA LEU A 155 -4.06 -1.22 26.94
C LEU A 155 -4.18 -0.52 25.58
N ASN A 156 -3.14 0.25 25.24
CA ASN A 156 -3.02 0.85 23.92
C ASN A 156 -2.65 -0.22 22.89
N ASN A 157 -3.29 -0.21 21.72
CA ASN A 157 -2.95 -1.07 20.60
C ASN A 157 -2.88 -0.24 19.33
N ASP A 158 -2.21 -0.77 18.31
CA ASP A 158 -2.04 -0.10 17.02
C ASP A 158 -3.39 0.25 16.37
N GLY A 159 -3.68 1.56 16.29
CA GLY A 159 -4.90 2.17 15.79
C GLY A 159 -6.11 2.14 16.73
N SER A 160 -5.97 1.65 17.96
CA SER A 160 -7.08 1.57 18.93
C SER A 160 -6.66 1.14 20.34
N PHE A 161 -7.41 1.53 21.36
CA PHE A 161 -7.24 1.01 22.72
C PHE A 161 -8.27 -0.05 23.11
N ARG A 162 -7.94 -0.81 24.16
CA ARG A 162 -8.90 -1.69 24.85
C ARG A 162 -8.79 -1.51 26.35
N CYS A 163 -9.94 -1.55 27.02
CA CYS A 163 -9.97 -1.61 28.48
C CYS A 163 -10.31 -3.02 28.95
N LEU A 164 -9.69 -3.44 30.04
CA LEU A 164 -9.84 -4.77 30.60
C LEU A 164 -10.05 -4.67 32.11
N CYS A 165 -10.93 -5.50 32.65
CA CYS A 165 -10.96 -5.69 34.09
C CYS A 165 -9.73 -6.52 34.51
N PRO A 166 -8.97 -6.09 35.53
CA PRO A 166 -7.89 -6.87 36.11
C PRO A 166 -8.37 -8.23 36.65
N ASP A 167 -7.45 -9.15 36.89
CA ASP A 167 -7.77 -10.45 37.48
C ASP A 167 -8.51 -10.30 38.82
N GLY A 168 -9.59 -11.08 38.97
CA GLY A 168 -10.46 -10.98 40.13
C GLY A 168 -11.51 -9.88 40.06
N TYR A 169 -11.58 -9.11 38.97
CA TYR A 169 -12.64 -8.14 38.70
C TYR A 169 -13.51 -8.58 37.52
N SER A 170 -14.76 -8.10 37.48
CA SER A 170 -15.72 -8.30 36.40
C SER A 170 -16.61 -7.06 36.25
N GLY A 171 -17.23 -6.90 35.08
CA GLY A 171 -18.06 -5.75 34.77
C GLY A 171 -17.81 -5.27 33.35
N ASP A 172 -18.20 -4.03 33.07
CA ASP A 172 -17.91 -3.36 31.81
C ASP A 172 -16.65 -2.49 31.97
N PRO A 173 -15.53 -2.82 31.30
CA PRO A 173 -14.30 -2.05 31.40
C PRO A 173 -14.40 -0.57 30.96
N MET A 174 -15.44 -0.17 30.22
CA MET A 174 -15.70 1.24 29.87
C MET A 174 -16.34 2.02 31.02
N HIS A 175 -17.19 1.38 31.81
CA HIS A 175 -17.97 2.06 32.86
C HIS A 175 -17.36 1.84 34.26
N GLY A 176 -16.90 0.62 34.54
CA GLY A 176 -16.23 0.27 35.77
C GLY A 176 -16.17 -1.23 36.03
N CYS A 177 -15.13 -1.64 36.73
CA CYS A 177 -14.90 -3.01 37.15
C CYS A 177 -15.11 -3.15 38.66
N GLU A 178 -15.82 -4.19 39.05
CA GLU A 178 -16.10 -4.56 40.44
C GLU A 178 -15.47 -5.90 40.78
N VAL A 179 -15.24 -6.14 42.07
CA VAL A 179 -14.62 -7.39 42.52
C VAL A 179 -15.56 -8.55 42.22
N LYS A 180 -15.07 -9.60 41.53
CA LYS A 180 -15.83 -10.82 41.27
C LYS A 180 -16.33 -11.39 42.61
N PRO A 181 -17.62 -11.74 42.74
CA PRO A 181 -18.12 -12.39 43.95
C PRO A 181 -17.41 -13.73 44.15
N ALA A 182 -17.21 -14.13 45.41
CA ALA A 182 -16.48 -15.35 45.76
C ALA A 182 -17.06 -16.63 45.11
N ALA A 183 -18.36 -16.64 44.80
CA ALA A 183 -19.01 -17.73 44.07
C ALA A 183 -18.50 -17.89 42.62
N GLN A 184 -18.20 -16.78 41.93
CA GLN A 184 -17.67 -16.80 40.55
C GLN A 184 -16.25 -17.38 40.48
N ARG A 185 -15.45 -17.17 41.54
CA ARG A 185 -14.08 -17.69 41.64
C ARG A 185 -14.04 -19.22 41.67
N VAL A 186 -15.09 -19.86 42.18
CA VAL A 186 -15.21 -21.33 42.22
C VAL A 186 -15.51 -21.89 40.83
N GLU A 187 -16.34 -21.21 40.02
CA GLU A 187 -16.64 -21.65 38.65
C GLU A 187 -15.40 -21.60 37.74
N ASP A 188 -14.60 -20.52 37.79
CA ASP A 188 -13.36 -20.40 36.99
C ASP A 188 -12.35 -21.51 37.36
N ILE A 189 -12.23 -21.86 38.65
CA ILE A 189 -11.40 -22.99 39.12
C ILE A 189 -11.97 -24.32 38.64
N CYS A 190 -13.28 -24.54 38.75
CA CYS A 190 -13.93 -25.77 38.31
C CYS A 190 -13.79 -25.98 36.80
N VAL A 191 -13.95 -24.94 35.98
CA VAL A 191 -13.77 -25.02 34.53
C VAL A 191 -12.31 -25.31 34.17
N SER A 192 -11.34 -24.71 34.88
CA SER A 192 -9.93 -25.00 34.69
C SER A 192 -9.56 -26.44 35.09
N MET A 193 -10.08 -26.94 36.22
CA MET A 193 -9.87 -28.31 36.67
C MET A 193 -10.52 -29.34 35.74
N VAL A 194 -11.75 -29.10 35.30
CA VAL A 194 -12.45 -29.95 34.33
C VAL A 194 -11.69 -29.96 33.01
N GLY A 195 -11.21 -28.81 32.53
CA GLY A 195 -10.38 -28.71 31.33
C GLY A 195 -9.07 -29.51 31.45
N LEU A 196 -8.41 -29.45 32.60
CA LEU A 196 -7.16 -30.18 32.86
C LEU A 196 -7.41 -31.70 32.97
N ILE A 197 -8.51 -32.11 33.59
CA ILE A 197 -8.94 -33.53 33.63
C ILE A 197 -9.24 -34.04 32.21
N ILE A 198 -9.97 -33.26 31.40
CA ILE A 198 -10.27 -33.63 30.00
C ILE A 198 -8.95 -33.79 29.22
N ALA A 199 -8.00 -32.87 29.36
CA ALA A 199 -6.69 -32.97 28.70
C ALA A 199 -5.90 -34.22 29.14
N LEU A 200 -5.91 -34.55 30.43
CA LEU A 200 -5.26 -35.77 30.95
C LEU A 200 -5.92 -37.05 30.44
N VAL A 201 -7.25 -37.09 30.35
CA VAL A 201 -7.98 -38.24 29.80
C VAL A 201 -7.68 -38.41 28.30
N ILE A 202 -7.70 -37.33 27.52
CA ILE A 202 -7.38 -37.38 26.10
C ILE A 202 -5.93 -37.87 25.88
N THR A 203 -4.97 -37.33 26.64
CA THR A 203 -3.56 -37.75 26.51
C THR A 203 -3.35 -39.21 26.91
N ALA A 204 -4.01 -39.70 27.96
CA ALA A 204 -3.96 -41.11 28.35
C ALA A 204 -4.56 -42.04 27.28
N LEU A 205 -5.71 -41.68 26.70
CA LEU A 205 -6.34 -42.46 25.62
C LEU A 205 -5.46 -42.51 24.38
N LEU A 206 -4.85 -41.39 23.98
CA LEU A 206 -3.92 -41.35 22.85
C LEU A 206 -2.68 -42.21 23.10
N ALA A 207 -2.13 -42.20 24.32
CA ALA A 207 -1.01 -43.06 24.69
C ALA A 207 -1.38 -44.56 24.61
N LEU A 208 -2.57 -44.94 25.08
CA LEU A 208 -3.07 -46.33 24.97
C LEU A 208 -3.23 -46.76 23.52
N VAL A 209 -3.77 -45.89 22.66
CA VAL A 209 -3.87 -46.15 21.22
C VAL A 209 -2.48 -46.33 20.60
N ALA A 210 -1.51 -45.48 20.94
CA ALA A 210 -0.14 -45.60 20.45
C ALA A 210 0.53 -46.92 20.88
N VAL A 211 0.35 -47.34 22.13
CA VAL A 211 0.84 -48.63 22.64
C VAL A 211 0.18 -49.79 21.89
N ALA A 212 -1.14 -49.75 21.69
CA ALA A 212 -1.86 -50.79 20.96
C ALA A 212 -1.36 -50.93 19.51
N VAL A 213 -1.09 -49.80 18.84
CA VAL A 213 -0.49 -49.78 17.49
C VAL A 213 0.91 -50.36 17.52
N ALA A 214 1.76 -49.96 18.48
CA ALA A 214 3.13 -50.47 18.61
C ALA A 214 3.17 -51.99 18.87
N VAL A 215 2.31 -52.49 19.77
CA VAL A 215 2.16 -53.93 20.04
C VAL A 215 1.66 -54.67 18.81
N SER A 216 0.68 -54.11 18.08
CA SER A 216 0.18 -54.69 16.84
C SER A 216 1.28 -54.78 15.78
N CYS A 217 2.05 -53.72 15.58
CA CYS A 217 3.22 -53.71 14.70
C CYS A 217 4.27 -54.73 15.13
N TRP A 218 4.57 -54.82 16.43
CA TRP A 218 5.52 -55.78 16.98
C TRP A 218 5.06 -57.23 16.76
N LEU A 219 3.79 -57.54 17.01
CA LEU A 219 3.22 -58.87 16.77
C LEU A 219 3.24 -59.23 15.28
N MET A 220 2.97 -58.26 14.39
CA MET A 220 3.08 -58.45 12.95
C MET A 220 4.53 -58.74 12.52
N ALA A 221 5.50 -58.03 13.09
CA ALA A 221 6.93 -58.29 12.86
C ALA A 221 7.39 -59.64 13.43
N TYR A 222 6.91 -60.01 14.62
CA TYR A 222 7.22 -61.28 15.27
C TYR A 222 6.67 -62.47 14.48
N ARG A 223 5.42 -62.39 14.01
CA ARG A 223 4.81 -63.43 13.15
C ARG A 223 5.49 -63.57 11.80
N ARG A 224 6.18 -62.54 11.29
CA ARG A 224 6.95 -62.57 10.05
C ARG A 224 8.37 -63.14 10.22
N ARG A 225 8.83 -63.42 11.45
CA ARG A 225 10.15 -64.06 11.64
C ARG A 225 10.08 -65.54 11.24
N PRO A 226 10.91 -66.01 10.28
CA PRO A 226 10.99 -67.43 9.96
C PRO A 226 11.55 -68.21 11.15
N LYS A 227 10.88 -69.30 11.56
CA LYS A 227 11.41 -70.23 12.57
C LYS A 227 12.54 -71.05 11.91
N THR A 228 13.80 -70.69 12.17
CA THR A 228 14.94 -71.54 11.83
C THR A 228 14.94 -72.75 12.75
N ILE A 229 14.48 -73.91 12.27
CA ILE A 229 14.63 -75.20 12.94
C ILE A 229 16.06 -75.68 12.64
N ALA A 230 16.97 -75.54 13.60
CA ALA A 230 18.22 -76.27 13.59
C ALA A 230 17.99 -77.66 14.22
N PRO A 231 18.51 -78.77 13.65
CA PRO A 231 18.31 -80.11 14.23
C PRO A 231 19.14 -80.31 15.50
N LEU A 232 18.53 -81.00 16.47
CA LEU A 232 19.12 -81.42 17.75
C LEU A 232 20.30 -82.40 17.55
N PRO A 233 21.38 -82.34 18.35
CA PRO A 233 22.43 -83.35 18.33
C PRO A 233 21.98 -84.66 19.01
N HIS A 234 22.42 -85.79 18.45
CA HIS A 234 22.16 -87.16 18.93
C HIS A 234 22.76 -87.43 20.33
N PRO A 235 22.17 -88.36 21.11
CA PRO A 235 22.69 -88.77 22.41
C PRO A 235 23.93 -89.70 22.28
N PRO A 236 24.88 -89.66 23.22
CA PRO A 236 26.04 -90.55 23.20
C PRO A 236 25.67 -91.98 23.62
N GLU A 237 26.08 -92.97 22.82
CA GLU A 237 25.99 -94.40 23.11
C GLU A 237 27.00 -94.80 24.19
N PHE A 238 26.53 -95.43 25.27
CA PHE A 238 27.37 -96.07 26.28
C PHE A 238 27.64 -97.54 25.88
N PRO A 239 28.91 -97.98 25.70
CA PRO A 239 29.23 -99.38 25.48
C PRO A 239 29.19 -100.19 26.79
N ASN A 240 28.52 -101.33 26.73
CA ASN A 240 28.31 -102.30 27.80
C ASN A 240 29.65 -102.87 28.33
N PRO A 241 29.86 -103.03 29.65
CA PRO A 241 31.19 -103.31 30.20
C PRO A 241 31.46 -104.82 30.28
N LEU A 242 32.05 -105.40 29.25
CA LEU A 242 32.80 -106.66 29.34
C LEU A 242 33.85 -106.67 28.20
N PHE A 243 35.13 -106.83 28.58
CA PHE A 243 36.36 -106.96 27.77
C PHE A 243 37.21 -105.68 27.47
N SER A 244 38.14 -105.41 28.40
CA SER A 244 39.60 -105.18 28.23
C SER A 244 40.22 -104.32 27.10
N ASN A 245 40.87 -103.20 27.50
CA ASN A 245 42.23 -102.63 27.21
C ASN A 245 43.05 -103.04 25.96
N PRO A 246 44.13 -102.30 25.55
CA PRO A 246 44.59 -100.92 25.84
C PRO A 246 45.10 -100.15 24.58
N ASP A 247 45.73 -99.00 24.81
CA ASP A 247 46.68 -98.24 23.97
C ASP A 247 46.11 -97.18 22.99
N ALA A 248 46.75 -96.05 22.70
CA ALA A 248 47.53 -95.03 23.43
C ALA A 248 47.87 -93.96 22.36
N VAL A 249 48.17 -92.73 22.84
CA VAL A 249 48.97 -91.66 22.20
C VAL A 249 48.23 -90.61 21.32
N PRO A 250 48.59 -89.30 21.43
CA PRO A 250 47.70 -88.16 21.14
C PRO A 250 48.21 -87.19 20.04
N GLU A 251 47.52 -86.05 19.91
CA GLU A 251 47.91 -84.76 19.28
C GLU A 251 47.83 -84.61 17.74
N PRO A 252 47.87 -83.37 17.16
CA PRO A 252 47.79 -82.01 17.74
C PRO A 252 46.76 -81.06 17.06
N THR A 253 46.56 -79.89 17.67
CA THR A 253 45.93 -78.68 17.11
C THR A 253 46.90 -77.90 16.20
N PRO A 254 46.41 -77.07 15.26
CA PRO A 254 46.53 -75.60 15.43
C PRO A 254 45.33 -74.83 14.81
N ASP A 255 44.87 -73.69 15.35
CA ASP A 255 45.44 -72.33 15.34
C ASP A 255 45.66 -71.74 13.92
N TYR A 256 44.80 -70.79 13.51
CA TYR A 256 45.13 -69.41 13.06
C TYR A 256 43.99 -68.74 12.25
N ILE A 257 43.67 -67.48 12.64
CA ILE A 257 43.64 -66.23 11.84
C ILE A 257 42.84 -66.26 10.52
N SER A 258 41.89 -65.35 10.29
CA SER A 258 42.10 -63.88 10.23
C SER A 258 40.81 -63.08 10.30
#